data_AF-A0A2E0L5T1-F1
#
_entry.id   AF-A0A2E0L5T1-F1
#
_cell.length_a   1.000
_cell.length_b   1.000
_cell.length_c   1.000
_cell.angle_alpha   90.00
_cell.angle_beta   90.00
_cell.angle_gamma   90.00
#
_symmetry.space_group_name_H-M   'P 1'
#
loop_
_entity.id
_entity.type
_entity.pdbx_description
1 polymer ?
#
loop_
_entity_poly.entity_id
_entity_poly.type
_entity_poly.pdbx_seq_one_letter_code
_entity_poly.pdbx_strand_id
1 'polypeptide(L)'
;MFDKQAKRNVLIVWFILVCLSGSVHGQTVDIYLWEMPVIVDVDTQGAAAEIDILRDEIDRILAAPALAPLRLNFSDLLEEGYWVYIERGRIITTLAAAYPYLLPDQQEAVQVYVRTMLESGDEAPWHSPLKSNGEGAERHDHQHAITLGRYPHFPDTGPVPTLHVLYGLWLYAERSGDWETVSQYWEPIKQYYADNRETAVLYGQLGGFIGMARMAYQLDDAETLAAVDADARSQFDAALDIDLIAARQQTSTFGFFDNARKDGFFPGQPWMFLNASPEVMRYINDHADLRAAALDRVDQFLQRYPVWWLVRAPYFSRWTGDESIGLTPETFGIHMPFERWIRQTEPAQLRSYMRSAPLGTGDLYWIEALVTAIEATGQVCWQDVRSGTPTCEAGS
;
A
#
# COMPACT_ATOMS: atom_id res chain seq x y z
N MET A 1 23.03 -13.18 89.54
CA MET A 1 22.19 -13.08 88.34
C MET A 1 22.71 -11.89 87.55
N PHE A 2 23.81 -11.97 86.78
CA PHE A 2 24.03 -12.77 85.55
C PHE A 2 22.82 -12.63 84.61
N ASP A 3 22.89 -12.17 83.36
CA ASP A 3 23.99 -12.02 82.41
C ASP A 3 23.55 -11.07 81.26
N LYS A 4 24.53 -10.69 80.45
CA LYS A 4 24.58 -9.73 79.32
C LYS A 4 23.90 -10.24 78.03
N GLN A 5 24.03 -9.37 77.00
CA GLN A 5 24.05 -9.64 75.55
C GLN A 5 22.68 -9.84 74.87
N ALA A 6 22.44 -9.40 73.63
CA ALA A 6 23.17 -8.58 72.66
C ALA A 6 22.22 -8.29 71.49
N LYS A 7 22.45 -7.16 70.82
CA LYS A 7 22.36 -6.94 69.37
C LYS A 7 21.21 -7.62 68.59
N ARG A 8 20.37 -6.80 67.97
CA ARG A 8 20.33 -6.67 66.49
C ARG A 8 19.38 -5.56 66.06
N ASN A 9 19.95 -4.40 65.75
CA ASN A 9 19.34 -3.44 64.84
C ASN A 9 19.32 -4.10 63.46
N VAL A 10 18.15 -4.55 63.01
CA VAL A 10 17.94 -4.96 61.62
C VAL A 10 17.59 -3.69 60.86
N LEU A 11 18.61 -3.04 60.32
CA LEU A 11 18.47 -2.01 59.29
C LEU A 11 18.07 -2.74 58.01
N ILE A 12 16.78 -2.76 57.67
CA ILE A 12 16.30 -3.24 56.37
C ILE A 12 16.65 -2.15 55.36
N VAL A 13 17.79 -2.31 54.70
CA VAL A 13 18.13 -1.57 53.48
C VAL A 13 17.28 -2.15 52.37
N TRP A 14 16.19 -1.45 52.03
CA TRP A 14 15.51 -1.65 50.76
C TRP A 14 16.46 -1.18 49.65
N PHE A 15 17.16 -2.12 49.02
CA PHE A 15 17.73 -1.88 47.70
C PHE A 15 16.55 -1.84 46.72
N ILE A 16 16.09 -0.64 46.40
CA ILE A 16 15.29 -0.41 45.20
C ILE A 16 16.26 -0.65 44.05
N LEU A 17 16.22 -1.86 43.49
CA LEU A 17 16.76 -2.13 42.18
C LEU A 17 15.85 -1.37 41.20
N VAL A 18 16.19 -0.11 40.94
CA VAL A 18 15.69 0.57 39.74
C VAL A 18 16.31 -0.22 38.60
N CYS A 19 15.55 -1.18 38.07
CA CYS A 19 15.75 -1.63 36.71
C CYS A 19 15.62 -0.37 35.87
N LEU A 20 16.76 0.22 35.54
CA LEU A 20 16.91 1.00 34.33
C LEU A 20 16.57 0.03 33.21
N SER A 21 15.28 -0.07 32.90
CA SER A 21 14.82 -0.37 31.57
C SER A 21 15.45 0.73 30.73
N GLY A 22 16.66 0.49 30.24
CA GLY A 22 17.20 1.28 29.17
C GLY A 22 16.16 1.18 28.07
N SER A 23 15.43 2.27 27.83
CA SER A 23 14.64 2.43 26.63
C SER A 23 15.62 2.24 25.49
N VAL A 24 15.66 1.02 24.96
CA VAL A 24 16.31 0.72 23.69
C VAL A 24 15.67 1.69 22.73
N HIS A 25 16.52 2.58 22.23
CA HIS A 25 16.15 3.81 21.57
C HIS A 25 15.11 3.53 20.51
N GLY A 26 13.94 4.16 20.63
CA GLY A 26 12.96 4.18 19.56
C GLY A 26 13.68 4.68 18.32
N GLN A 27 13.77 3.82 17.30
CA GLN A 27 14.01 4.33 15.96
C GLN A 27 12.97 5.41 15.74
N THR A 28 13.44 6.64 15.54
CA THR A 28 12.53 7.74 15.32
C THR A 28 11.79 7.45 14.02
N VAL A 29 10.46 7.48 14.07
CA VAL A 29 9.55 7.38 12.91
C VAL A 29 10.00 8.28 11.74
N ASP A 30 10.80 9.31 12.03
CA ASP A 30 11.52 10.19 11.10
C ASP A 30 12.14 9.47 9.89
N ILE A 31 12.87 8.35 10.06
CA ILE A 31 13.49 7.68 8.90
C ILE A 31 12.45 7.16 7.92
N TYR A 32 11.31 6.66 8.41
CA TYR A 32 10.23 6.14 7.57
C TYR A 32 9.37 7.26 6.98
N LEU A 33 9.34 8.43 7.63
CA LEU A 33 8.66 9.62 7.10
C LEU A 33 9.47 10.31 6.00
N TRP A 34 10.80 10.36 6.12
CA TRP A 34 11.61 11.22 5.26
C TRP A 34 12.48 10.47 4.27
N GLU A 35 12.83 9.21 4.51
CA GLU A 35 13.58 8.43 3.52
C GLU A 35 12.64 7.73 2.55
N MET A 36 12.87 7.91 1.25
CA MET A 36 12.20 7.16 0.19
C MET A 36 13.20 6.23 -0.51
N PRO A 37 12.76 5.08 -1.06
CA PRO A 37 13.63 4.26 -1.86
C PRO A 37 13.94 4.94 -3.19
N VAL A 38 15.22 4.94 -3.55
CA VAL A 38 15.75 5.32 -4.85
C VAL A 38 16.49 4.12 -5.40
N ILE A 39 16.10 3.68 -6.58
CA ILE A 39 16.73 2.53 -7.23
C ILE A 39 17.77 3.06 -8.20
N VAL A 40 19.02 2.71 -7.96
CA VAL A 40 20.16 3.06 -8.82
C VAL A 40 20.59 1.86 -9.65
N ASP A 41 21.24 2.12 -10.79
CA ASP A 41 21.81 1.08 -11.64
C ASP A 41 20.81 -0.03 -12.06
N VAL A 42 19.56 0.34 -12.33
CA VAL A 42 18.55 -0.57 -12.90
C VAL A 42 19.05 -1.15 -14.22
N ASP A 43 19.04 -2.48 -14.36
CA ASP A 43 19.40 -3.18 -15.60
C ASP A 43 18.27 -3.02 -16.64
N THR A 44 18.14 -1.81 -17.18
CA THR A 44 17.14 -1.46 -18.20
C THR A 44 17.30 -2.27 -19.48
N GLN A 45 18.51 -2.78 -19.78
CA GLN A 45 18.73 -3.65 -20.92
C GLN A 45 18.21 -5.07 -20.65
N GLY A 46 18.50 -5.63 -19.47
CA GLY A 46 18.01 -6.95 -19.06
C GLY A 46 16.52 -6.99 -18.75
N ALA A 47 15.91 -5.85 -18.42
CA ALA A 47 14.48 -5.65 -18.18
C ALA A 47 13.73 -4.99 -19.35
N ALA A 48 14.34 -4.91 -20.54
CA ALA A 48 13.75 -4.19 -21.68
C ALA A 48 12.35 -4.69 -22.06
N ALA A 49 12.14 -6.01 -22.04
CA ALA A 49 10.83 -6.60 -22.37
C ALA A 49 9.75 -6.21 -21.35
N GLU A 50 10.08 -6.19 -20.06
CA GLU A 50 9.18 -5.73 -19.00
C GLU A 50 8.88 -4.23 -19.11
N ILE A 51 9.88 -3.41 -19.46
CA ILE A 51 9.70 -1.98 -19.67
C ILE A 51 8.79 -1.71 -20.89
N ASP A 52 8.92 -2.47 -21.97
CA ASP A 52 8.05 -2.34 -23.13
C ASP A 52 6.59 -2.71 -22.78
N ILE A 53 6.38 -3.80 -22.03
CA ILE A 53 5.03 -4.17 -21.54
C ILE A 53 4.46 -3.07 -20.63
N LEU A 54 5.27 -2.51 -19.74
CA LEU A 54 4.86 -1.41 -18.86
C LEU A 54 4.37 -0.21 -19.67
N ARG A 55 5.12 0.18 -20.71
CA ARG A 55 4.75 1.31 -21.58
C ARG A 55 3.46 1.05 -22.33
N ASP A 56 3.27 -0.16 -22.86
CA ASP A 56 2.03 -0.56 -23.54
C ASP A 56 0.82 -0.47 -22.60
N GLU A 57 0.94 -0.97 -21.37
CA GLU A 57 -0.16 -0.90 -20.38
C GLU A 57 -0.46 0.55 -19.93
N ILE A 58 0.56 1.40 -19.87
CA ILE A 58 0.38 2.83 -19.56
C ILE A 58 -0.29 3.55 -20.72
N ASP A 59 0.07 3.27 -21.97
CA ASP A 59 -0.60 3.84 -23.14
C ASP A 59 -2.09 3.45 -23.18
N ARG A 60 -2.43 2.22 -22.77
CA ARG A 60 -3.84 1.80 -22.65
C ARG A 60 -4.61 2.60 -21.60
N ILE A 61 -3.97 2.95 -20.48
CA ILE A 61 -4.58 3.83 -19.46
C ILE A 61 -4.77 5.24 -20.04
N LEU A 62 -3.73 5.82 -20.65
CA LEU A 62 -3.73 7.19 -21.16
C LEU A 62 -4.69 7.38 -22.34
N ALA A 63 -4.91 6.34 -23.14
CA ALA A 63 -5.87 6.36 -24.25
C ALA A 63 -7.33 6.21 -23.80
N ALA A 64 -7.58 5.76 -22.57
CA ALA A 64 -8.92 5.62 -22.03
C ALA A 64 -9.40 6.93 -21.38
N PRO A 65 -10.72 7.21 -21.39
CA PRO A 65 -11.27 8.18 -20.45
C PRO A 65 -11.09 7.66 -19.00
N ALA A 66 -11.57 8.41 -18.00
CA ALA A 66 -11.58 7.95 -16.62
C ALA A 66 -12.06 6.49 -16.52
N LEU A 67 -11.26 5.61 -15.91
CA LEU A 67 -11.55 4.17 -15.87
C LEU A 67 -12.50 3.84 -14.72
N ALA A 68 -13.56 3.09 -14.99
CA ALA A 68 -14.45 2.58 -13.95
C ALA A 68 -13.72 1.64 -12.98
N PRO A 69 -14.25 1.38 -11.78
CA PRO A 69 -13.74 0.31 -10.92
C PRO A 69 -13.65 -1.03 -11.66
N LEU A 70 -12.63 -1.84 -11.37
CA LEU A 70 -12.51 -3.18 -11.96
C LEU A 70 -13.51 -4.11 -11.29
N ARG A 71 -14.46 -4.64 -12.08
CA ARG A 71 -15.34 -5.70 -11.62
C ARG A 71 -14.65 -7.05 -11.77
N LEU A 72 -14.84 -7.92 -10.79
CA LEU A 72 -14.43 -9.32 -10.84
C LEU A 72 -15.67 -10.17 -10.58
N ASN A 73 -15.96 -11.08 -11.50
CA ASN A 73 -16.99 -12.09 -11.33
C ASN A 73 -16.41 -13.45 -11.77
N PHE A 74 -16.18 -14.30 -10.78
CA PHE A 74 -15.56 -15.61 -10.93
C PHE A 74 -16.45 -16.76 -10.45
N SER A 75 -17.68 -16.47 -10.04
CA SER A 75 -18.65 -17.42 -9.50
C SER A 75 -19.74 -17.75 -10.52
N ASP A 76 -20.55 -18.75 -10.18
CA ASP A 76 -21.79 -19.11 -10.89
C ASP A 76 -22.95 -18.13 -10.59
N LEU A 77 -22.79 -17.26 -9.60
CA LEU A 77 -23.76 -16.25 -9.22
C LEU A 77 -23.62 -15.00 -10.09
N LEU A 78 -24.49 -14.90 -11.10
CA LEU A 78 -24.57 -13.74 -12.02
C LEU A 78 -24.72 -12.39 -11.30
N GLU A 79 -25.28 -12.41 -10.10
CA GLU A 79 -25.61 -11.25 -9.31
C GLU A 79 -24.52 -10.83 -8.32
N GLU A 80 -23.50 -11.66 -8.04
CA GLU A 80 -22.43 -11.33 -7.09
C GLU A 80 -21.16 -10.90 -7.82
N GLY A 81 -20.55 -9.79 -7.38
CA GLY A 81 -19.32 -9.27 -7.97
C GLY A 81 -18.45 -8.60 -6.93
N TYR A 82 -17.14 -8.73 -7.09
CA TYR A 82 -16.16 -8.02 -6.28
C TYR A 82 -15.59 -6.86 -7.09
N TRP A 83 -15.36 -5.72 -6.44
CA TRP A 83 -14.91 -4.51 -7.10
C TRP A 83 -13.63 -4.01 -6.46
N VAL A 84 -12.67 -3.63 -7.29
CA VAL A 84 -11.40 -3.03 -6.86
C VAL A 84 -11.17 -1.73 -7.60
N TYR A 85 -10.24 -0.90 -7.11
CA TYR A 85 -9.93 0.43 -7.66
C TYR A 85 -11.12 1.38 -7.57
N ILE A 86 -11.72 1.41 -6.40
CA ILE A 86 -12.93 2.18 -6.07
C ILE A 86 -12.55 3.53 -5.43
N GLU A 87 -11.32 3.59 -4.93
CA GLU A 87 -10.67 4.74 -4.36
C GLU A 87 -10.22 5.68 -5.48
N ARG A 88 -10.79 6.90 -5.49
CA ARG A 88 -10.35 7.95 -6.41
C ARG A 88 -8.89 8.29 -6.15
N GLY A 89 -8.11 8.42 -7.21
CA GLY A 89 -6.68 8.75 -7.14
C GLY A 89 -5.77 7.54 -7.01
N ARG A 90 -6.31 6.32 -6.84
CA ARG A 90 -5.50 5.09 -6.78
C ARG A 90 -4.63 4.91 -8.04
N ILE A 91 -5.15 5.28 -9.21
CA ILE A 91 -4.44 5.21 -10.49
C ILE A 91 -3.22 6.13 -10.54
N ILE A 92 -3.23 7.25 -9.81
CA ILE A 92 -2.13 8.20 -9.78
C ILE A 92 -0.88 7.56 -9.16
N THR A 93 -1.05 6.68 -8.17
CA THR A 93 0.07 5.90 -7.57
C THR A 93 0.76 5.05 -8.64
N THR A 94 -0.02 4.35 -9.47
CA THR A 94 0.50 3.50 -10.54
C THR A 94 1.24 4.31 -11.60
N LEU A 95 0.65 5.42 -12.04
CA LEU A 95 1.27 6.32 -13.01
C LEU A 95 2.57 6.91 -12.48
N ALA A 96 2.60 7.30 -11.20
CA ALA A 96 3.78 7.83 -10.54
C ALA A 96 4.91 6.79 -10.42
N ALA A 97 4.56 5.54 -10.08
CA ALA A 97 5.52 4.43 -10.02
C ALA A 97 6.12 4.11 -11.40
N ALA A 98 5.30 4.12 -12.45
CA ALA A 98 5.74 3.85 -13.82
C ALA A 98 6.59 4.99 -14.43
N TYR A 99 6.37 6.23 -13.99
CA TYR A 99 6.89 7.46 -14.61
C TYR A 99 8.37 7.43 -15.01
N PRO A 100 9.32 6.92 -14.18
CA PRO A 100 10.74 6.91 -14.54
C PRO A 100 11.10 6.05 -15.76
N TYR A 101 10.23 5.10 -16.12
CA TYR A 101 10.46 4.14 -17.20
C TYR A 101 9.75 4.52 -18.51
N LEU A 102 8.94 5.57 -18.48
CA LEU A 102 8.17 6.05 -19.62
C LEU A 102 9.04 6.82 -20.61
N LEU A 103 8.58 6.87 -21.87
CA LEU A 103 9.14 7.77 -22.88
C LEU A 103 8.75 9.24 -22.56
N PRO A 104 9.50 10.24 -23.05
CA PRO A 104 9.17 11.64 -22.81
C PRO A 104 7.72 12.03 -23.17
N ASP A 105 7.22 11.58 -24.31
CA ASP A 105 5.84 11.87 -24.74
C ASP A 105 4.80 11.23 -23.81
N GLN A 106 5.09 10.03 -23.28
CA GLN A 106 4.24 9.36 -22.30
C GLN A 106 4.28 10.08 -20.94
N GLN A 107 5.45 10.58 -20.52
CA GLN A 107 5.60 11.38 -19.30
C GLN A 107 4.78 12.68 -19.36
N GLU A 108 4.79 13.37 -20.51
CA GLU A 108 3.94 14.54 -20.74
C GLU A 108 2.45 14.16 -20.70
N ALA A 109 2.08 13.07 -21.38
CA ALA A 109 0.70 12.57 -21.38
C ALA A 109 0.20 12.18 -19.98
N VAL A 110 1.06 11.60 -19.13
CA VAL A 110 0.73 11.33 -17.71
C VAL A 110 0.42 12.62 -16.96
N GLN A 111 1.24 13.67 -17.13
CA GLN A 111 0.97 14.95 -16.45
C GLN A 111 -0.36 15.56 -16.89
N VAL A 112 -0.65 15.54 -18.20
CA VAL A 112 -1.93 15.99 -18.75
C VAL A 112 -3.10 15.16 -18.20
N TYR A 113 -2.95 13.83 -18.16
CA TYR A 113 -3.96 12.92 -17.62
C TYR A 113 -4.25 13.22 -16.15
N VAL A 114 -3.22 13.31 -15.30
CA VAL A 114 -3.39 13.55 -13.86
C VAL A 114 -4.07 14.90 -13.62
N ARG A 115 -3.63 15.99 -14.28
CA ARG A 115 -4.30 17.29 -14.20
C ARG A 115 -5.77 17.19 -14.58
N THR A 116 -6.08 16.55 -15.71
CA THR A 116 -7.46 16.39 -16.20
C THR A 116 -8.33 15.64 -15.21
N MET A 117 -7.83 14.54 -14.62
CA MET A 117 -8.61 13.72 -13.69
C MET A 117 -8.82 14.38 -12.31
N LEU A 118 -7.86 15.20 -11.86
CA LEU A 118 -8.01 16.01 -10.64
C LEU A 118 -8.97 17.18 -10.87
N GLU A 119 -8.89 17.83 -12.03
CA GLU A 119 -9.81 18.91 -12.43
C GLU A 119 -11.26 18.45 -12.57
N SER A 120 -11.49 17.28 -13.19
CA SER A 120 -12.83 16.73 -13.37
C SER A 120 -13.42 16.15 -12.09
N GLY A 121 -12.58 15.80 -11.12
CA GLY A 121 -12.98 15.08 -9.91
C GLY A 121 -13.10 13.57 -10.10
N ASP A 122 -12.74 13.03 -11.27
CA ASP A 122 -12.83 11.59 -11.55
C ASP A 122 -11.84 10.78 -10.72
N GLU A 123 -10.62 11.31 -10.52
CA GLU A 123 -9.57 10.71 -9.70
C GLU A 123 -9.09 11.63 -8.57
N ALA A 124 -9.88 12.65 -8.21
CA ALA A 124 -9.59 13.50 -7.05
C ALA A 124 -9.97 12.78 -5.75
N PRO A 125 -9.02 12.50 -4.82
CA PRO A 125 -9.32 11.79 -3.56
C PRO A 125 -10.37 12.47 -2.68
N TRP A 126 -10.40 13.80 -2.69
CA TRP A 126 -11.35 14.62 -1.93
C TRP A 126 -12.76 14.65 -2.52
N HIS A 127 -13.00 14.03 -3.68
CA HIS A 127 -14.32 13.98 -4.28
C HIS A 127 -15.11 12.78 -3.74
N SER A 128 -16.28 13.07 -3.16
CA SER A 128 -17.20 12.07 -2.60
C SER A 128 -18.43 11.94 -3.49
N PRO A 129 -18.99 10.73 -3.67
CA PRO A 129 -18.59 9.46 -3.07
C PRO A 129 -17.41 8.78 -3.79
N LEU A 130 -16.98 7.63 -3.25
CA LEU A 130 -16.13 6.66 -3.96
C LEU A 130 -16.69 6.35 -5.35
N LYS A 131 -15.83 5.85 -6.24
CA LYS A 131 -16.25 5.51 -7.61
C LYS A 131 -17.32 4.43 -7.56
N SER A 132 -18.44 4.70 -8.23
CA SER A 132 -19.56 3.75 -8.33
C SER A 132 -19.51 2.94 -9.63
N ASN A 133 -20.36 1.92 -9.73
CA ASN A 133 -20.42 1.07 -10.92
C ASN A 133 -20.86 1.89 -12.13
N GLY A 134 -20.11 1.78 -13.24
CA GLY A 134 -20.40 2.50 -14.48
C GLY A 134 -19.86 3.93 -14.54
N GLU A 135 -19.18 4.42 -13.48
CA GLU A 135 -18.44 5.68 -13.52
C GLU A 135 -17.10 5.51 -14.23
N GLY A 136 -17.14 5.59 -15.56
CA GLY A 136 -15.95 5.55 -16.40
C GLY A 136 -15.96 4.43 -17.45
N ALA A 137 -14.86 4.29 -18.18
CA ALA A 137 -14.67 3.21 -19.14
C ALA A 137 -14.41 1.87 -18.44
N GLU A 138 -15.03 0.82 -18.96
CA GLU A 138 -14.84 -0.55 -18.47
C GLU A 138 -13.39 -1.03 -18.70
N ARG A 139 -12.84 -1.72 -17.71
CA ARG A 139 -11.46 -2.24 -17.76
C ARG A 139 -11.33 -3.58 -18.48
N HIS A 140 -12.44 -4.27 -18.76
CA HIS A 140 -12.41 -5.61 -19.34
C HIS A 140 -12.09 -5.60 -20.84
N ASP A 141 -11.10 -6.41 -21.22
CA ASP A 141 -10.65 -6.54 -22.62
C ASP A 141 -11.73 -7.12 -23.56
N HIS A 142 -12.70 -7.86 -23.03
CA HIS A 142 -13.70 -8.57 -23.82
C HIS A 142 -14.92 -7.72 -24.21
N GLN A 143 -14.90 -6.39 -23.96
CA GLN A 143 -15.85 -5.37 -24.46
C GLN A 143 -17.35 -5.68 -24.26
N HIS A 144 -17.69 -6.64 -23.41
CA HIS A 144 -19.07 -6.95 -23.06
C HIS A 144 -19.42 -6.22 -21.78
N ALA A 145 -20.12 -5.09 -21.93
CA ALA A 145 -20.69 -4.36 -20.80
C ALA A 145 -21.63 -5.27 -20.01
N ILE A 146 -21.18 -5.74 -18.86
CA ILE A 146 -22.01 -6.57 -18.00
C ILE A 146 -22.90 -5.63 -17.16
N THR A 147 -24.12 -5.39 -17.64
CA THR A 147 -25.12 -4.49 -17.04
C THR A 147 -25.89 -5.11 -15.86
N LEU A 148 -25.69 -6.40 -15.59
CA LEU A 148 -26.34 -7.16 -14.52
C LEU A 148 -25.31 -7.63 -13.50
N GLY A 149 -25.61 -7.40 -12.23
CA GLY A 149 -24.74 -7.62 -11.09
C GLY A 149 -25.20 -6.74 -9.95
N ARG A 150 -25.82 -7.35 -8.94
CA ARG A 150 -26.40 -6.64 -7.81
C ARG A 150 -25.27 -6.20 -6.91
N TYR A 151 -25.11 -4.89 -6.90
CA TYR A 151 -24.38 -4.12 -5.92
C TYR A 151 -22.87 -4.38 -5.94
N PRO A 152 -22.05 -3.32 -5.91
CA PRO A 152 -20.85 -3.47 -5.13
C PRO A 152 -21.28 -4.05 -3.77
N HIS A 153 -20.65 -5.09 -3.24
CA HIS A 153 -20.69 -5.26 -1.79
C HIS A 153 -19.86 -4.11 -1.18
N PHE A 154 -20.42 -2.90 -1.28
CA PHE A 154 -20.10 -1.68 -0.56
C PHE A 154 -21.40 -1.31 0.16
N PRO A 155 -21.37 -0.79 1.40
CA PRO A 155 -20.44 -0.98 2.49
C PRO A 155 -21.25 -1.44 3.72
N ASP A 156 -21.89 -2.61 3.68
CA ASP A 156 -22.57 -3.10 4.90
C ASP A 156 -21.55 -3.53 5.97
N THR A 157 -20.26 -3.62 5.63
CA THR A 157 -19.20 -4.16 6.49
C THR A 157 -18.26 -3.12 7.10
N GLY A 158 -18.23 -1.88 6.61
CA GLY A 158 -17.41 -0.81 7.19
C GLY A 158 -16.81 0.19 6.17
N PRO A 159 -16.05 1.19 6.65
CA PRO A 159 -15.37 2.15 5.78
C PRO A 159 -14.29 1.51 4.90
N VAL A 160 -14.11 2.07 3.70
CA VAL A 160 -13.02 1.71 2.78
C VAL A 160 -11.75 2.48 3.16
N PRO A 161 -10.60 1.82 3.40
CA PRO A 161 -9.36 2.50 3.75
C PRO A 161 -8.77 3.27 2.55
N THR A 162 -8.91 4.59 2.52
CA THR A 162 -8.58 5.40 1.32
C THR A 162 -7.36 6.31 1.46
N LEU A 163 -6.91 6.61 2.69
CA LEU A 163 -5.84 7.61 2.94
C LEU A 163 -4.54 7.35 2.17
N HIS A 164 -4.26 6.09 1.79
CA HIS A 164 -3.08 5.67 1.05
C HIS A 164 -2.91 6.42 -0.29
N VAL A 165 -3.98 6.92 -0.91
CA VAL A 165 -3.91 7.66 -2.19
C VAL A 165 -3.14 8.97 -2.09
N LEU A 166 -2.98 9.55 -0.88
CA LEU A 166 -2.15 10.73 -0.66
C LEU A 166 -0.66 10.44 -0.89
N TYR A 167 -0.22 9.19 -0.66
CA TYR A 167 1.12 8.76 -1.03
C TYR A 167 1.33 8.84 -2.54
N GLY A 168 0.32 8.42 -3.32
CA GLY A 168 0.35 8.50 -4.79
C GLY A 168 0.45 9.93 -5.32
N LEU A 169 -0.30 10.88 -4.73
CA LEU A 169 -0.21 12.29 -5.10
C LEU A 169 1.18 12.88 -4.82
N TRP A 170 1.73 12.59 -3.64
CA TRP A 170 3.09 12.98 -3.30
C TRP A 170 4.11 12.38 -4.27
N LEU A 171 4.04 11.06 -4.50
CA LEU A 171 4.97 10.34 -5.38
C LEU A 171 4.89 10.87 -6.81
N TYR A 172 3.69 11.20 -7.30
CA TYR A 172 3.49 11.83 -8.61
C TYR A 172 4.26 13.14 -8.71
N ALA A 173 4.08 14.06 -7.75
CA ALA A 173 4.76 15.35 -7.79
C ALA A 173 6.28 15.20 -7.67
N GLU A 174 6.74 14.28 -6.82
CA GLU A 174 8.17 13.98 -6.65
C GLU A 174 8.80 13.43 -7.94
N ARG A 175 8.15 12.48 -8.61
CA ARG A 175 8.70 11.82 -9.81
C ARG A 175 8.57 12.65 -11.08
N SER A 176 7.48 13.41 -11.21
CA SER A 176 7.19 14.23 -12.40
C SER A 176 7.69 15.66 -12.32
N GLY A 177 7.95 16.16 -11.10
CA GLY A 177 8.23 17.57 -10.84
C GLY A 177 6.99 18.48 -10.89
N ASP A 178 5.79 17.95 -11.14
CA ASP A 178 4.54 18.73 -11.25
C ASP A 178 3.94 19.08 -9.88
N TRP A 179 4.71 19.86 -9.10
CA TRP A 179 4.29 20.39 -7.81
C TRP A 179 3.21 21.48 -7.93
N GLU A 180 3.12 22.15 -9.09
CA GLU A 180 2.09 23.16 -9.35
C GLU A 180 0.69 22.55 -9.27
N THR A 181 0.49 21.37 -9.88
CA THR A 181 -0.78 20.65 -9.82
C THR A 181 -1.16 20.28 -8.38
N VAL A 182 -0.23 19.77 -7.57
CA VAL A 182 -0.52 19.44 -6.17
C VAL A 182 -0.80 20.71 -5.36
N SER A 183 -0.02 21.78 -5.57
CA SER A 183 -0.21 23.07 -4.89
C SER A 183 -1.58 23.68 -5.18
N GLN A 184 -2.10 23.55 -6.40
CA GLN A 184 -3.43 24.04 -6.78
C GLN A 184 -4.55 23.42 -5.94
N TYR A 185 -4.39 22.17 -5.51
CA TYR A 185 -5.39 21.42 -4.74
C TYR A 185 -5.02 21.23 -3.26
N TRP A 186 -4.07 22.01 -2.74
CA TRP A 186 -3.57 21.81 -1.39
C TRP A 186 -4.66 21.89 -0.31
N GLU A 187 -5.58 22.86 -0.41
CA GLU A 187 -6.65 23.01 0.58
C GLU A 187 -7.64 21.81 0.58
N PRO A 188 -8.15 21.36 -0.59
CA PRO A 188 -8.89 20.09 -0.67
C PRO A 188 -8.12 18.87 -0.12
N ILE A 189 -6.81 18.78 -0.37
CA ILE A 189 -5.97 17.68 0.13
C ILE A 189 -5.93 17.69 1.67
N LYS A 190 -5.71 18.86 2.28
CA LYS A 190 -5.72 19.01 3.75
C LYS A 190 -7.05 18.62 4.36
N GLN A 191 -8.16 19.10 3.77
CA GLN A 191 -9.49 18.76 4.25
C GLN A 191 -9.73 17.24 4.18
N TYR A 192 -9.38 16.61 3.06
CA TYR A 192 -9.49 15.17 2.90
C TYR A 192 -8.66 14.39 3.93
N TYR A 193 -7.41 14.81 4.18
CA TYR A 193 -6.58 14.22 5.23
C TYR A 193 -7.25 14.33 6.60
N ALA A 194 -7.69 15.53 6.99
CA ALA A 194 -8.35 15.78 8.27
C ALA A 194 -9.59 14.90 8.48
N ASP A 195 -10.38 14.69 7.42
CA ASP A 195 -11.60 13.88 7.46
C ASP A 195 -11.33 12.36 7.51
N ASN A 196 -10.15 11.90 7.08
CA ASN A 196 -9.88 10.47 6.88
C ASN A 196 -8.72 9.91 7.71
N ARG A 197 -7.93 10.73 8.42
CA ARG A 197 -6.74 10.30 9.19
C ARG A 197 -7.03 9.29 10.32
N GLU A 198 -8.28 9.13 10.73
CA GLU A 198 -8.68 8.14 11.75
C GLU A 198 -9.46 6.94 11.16
N THR A 199 -9.80 6.99 9.88
CA THR A 199 -10.69 6.02 9.23
C THR A 199 -9.91 4.79 8.79
N ALA A 200 -10.17 3.64 9.45
CA ALA A 200 -9.63 2.33 9.11
C ALA A 200 -8.11 2.35 8.81
N VAL A 201 -7.32 2.87 9.76
CA VAL A 201 -5.86 2.99 9.61
C VAL A 201 -5.21 1.61 9.70
N LEU A 202 -4.92 1.02 8.55
CA LEU A 202 -4.12 -0.20 8.35
C LEU A 202 -2.70 0.16 7.89
N TYR A 203 -1.85 -0.82 7.56
CA TYR A 203 -0.48 -0.54 7.09
C TYR A 203 -0.48 0.26 5.77
N GLY A 204 -1.44 0.02 4.86
CA GLY A 204 -1.60 0.84 3.65
C GLY A 204 -1.79 2.34 3.93
N GLN A 205 -2.56 2.67 4.97
CA GLN A 205 -2.89 4.06 5.32
C GLN A 205 -1.69 4.80 5.91
N LEU A 206 -0.69 4.10 6.45
CA LEU A 206 0.56 4.71 6.92
C LEU A 206 1.28 5.46 5.79
N GLY A 207 1.19 4.97 4.55
CA GLY A 207 1.68 5.68 3.36
C GLY A 207 1.01 7.06 3.18
N GLY A 208 -0.26 7.18 3.55
CA GLY A 208 -0.99 8.45 3.49
C GLY A 208 -0.42 9.53 4.42
N PHE A 209 0.03 9.15 5.63
CA PHE A 209 0.71 10.07 6.54
C PHE A 209 2.08 10.50 6.01
N ILE A 210 2.83 9.56 5.41
CA ILE A 210 4.10 9.86 4.74
C ILE A 210 3.89 10.88 3.62
N GLY A 211 2.97 10.59 2.70
CA GLY A 211 2.66 11.49 1.58
C GLY A 211 2.22 12.87 2.05
N MET A 212 1.36 12.93 3.06
CA MET A 212 0.87 14.19 3.63
C MET A 212 1.98 15.01 4.30
N ALA A 213 2.86 14.37 5.09
CA ALA A 213 4.01 15.04 5.71
C ALA A 213 4.97 15.63 4.67
N ARG A 214 5.27 14.87 3.62
CA ARG A 214 6.18 15.31 2.56
C ARG A 214 5.58 16.43 1.70
N MET A 215 4.29 16.36 1.37
CA MET A 215 3.61 17.47 0.69
C MET A 215 3.56 18.74 1.56
N ALA A 216 3.23 18.62 2.85
CA ALA A 216 3.20 19.76 3.77
C ALA A 216 4.58 20.43 3.91
N TYR A 217 5.65 19.62 3.98
CA TYR A 217 7.02 20.13 3.96
C TYR A 217 7.36 20.86 2.66
N GLN A 218 7.05 20.25 1.51
CA GLN A 218 7.35 20.85 0.20
C GLN A 218 6.60 22.15 -0.08
N LEU A 219 5.40 22.31 0.49
CA LEU A 219 4.54 23.49 0.32
C LEU A 219 4.70 24.52 1.45
N ASP A 220 5.74 24.37 2.30
CA ASP A 220 6.04 25.25 3.43
C ASP A 220 4.86 25.42 4.43
N ASP A 221 3.98 24.41 4.56
CA ASP A 221 2.83 24.42 5.48
C ASP A 221 3.21 23.82 6.84
N ALA A 222 3.89 24.62 7.66
CA ALA A 222 4.42 24.21 8.96
C ALA A 222 3.34 23.75 9.97
N GLU A 223 2.13 24.30 9.90
CA GLU A 223 1.01 23.91 10.77
C GLU A 223 0.54 22.51 10.44
N THR A 224 0.29 22.24 9.16
CA THR A 224 -0.13 20.92 8.68
C THR A 224 0.97 19.89 8.92
N LEU A 225 2.23 20.26 8.69
CA LEU A 225 3.38 19.39 8.96
C LEU A 225 3.47 18.98 10.44
N ALA A 226 3.26 19.92 11.36
CA ALA A 226 3.26 19.60 12.80
C ALA A 226 2.11 18.66 13.19
N ALA A 227 0.92 18.84 12.60
CA ALA A 227 -0.22 17.98 12.86
C ALA A 227 0.00 16.55 12.35
N VAL A 228 0.45 16.40 11.10
CA VAL A 228 0.70 15.07 10.51
C VAL A 228 1.88 14.36 11.14
N ASP A 229 2.94 15.05 11.59
CA ASP A 229 4.05 14.42 12.32
C ASP A 229 3.55 13.79 13.65
N ALA A 230 2.69 14.49 14.38
CA ALA A 230 2.09 13.97 15.61
C ALA A 230 1.19 12.75 15.33
N ASP A 231 0.33 12.84 14.30
CA ASP A 231 -0.55 11.73 13.91
C ASP A 231 0.26 10.52 13.44
N ALA A 232 1.28 10.73 12.59
CA ALA A 232 2.13 9.68 12.06
C ALA A 232 2.84 8.93 13.20
N ARG A 233 3.47 9.63 14.14
CA ARG A 233 4.13 8.99 15.29
C ARG A 233 3.16 8.09 16.06
N SER A 234 1.97 8.59 16.34
CA SER A 234 0.92 7.82 17.03
C SER A 234 0.52 6.56 16.25
N GLN A 235 0.32 6.67 14.93
CA GLN A 235 -0.12 5.54 14.11
C GLN A 235 0.99 4.53 13.83
N PHE A 236 2.24 4.95 13.64
CA PHE A 236 3.37 4.05 13.55
C PHE A 236 3.58 3.31 14.87
N ASP A 237 3.54 3.99 16.03
CA ASP A 237 3.64 3.32 17.33
C ASP A 237 2.51 2.29 17.54
N ALA A 238 1.27 2.61 17.12
CA ALA A 238 0.16 1.68 17.17
C ALA A 238 0.34 0.47 16.23
N ALA A 239 1.05 0.64 15.11
CA ALA A 239 1.27 -0.40 14.11
C ALA A 239 2.29 -1.48 14.54
N LEU A 240 2.97 -1.29 15.67
CA LEU A 240 3.75 -2.36 16.34
C LEU A 240 2.84 -3.48 16.86
N ASP A 241 1.58 -3.16 17.19
CA ASP A 241 0.57 -4.13 17.60
C ASP A 241 -0.21 -4.62 16.37
N ILE A 242 0.27 -5.70 15.76
CA ILE A 242 -0.39 -6.29 14.59
C ILE A 242 -1.81 -6.77 14.88
N ASP A 243 -2.13 -7.15 16.12
CA ASP A 243 -3.47 -7.60 16.49
C ASP A 243 -4.44 -6.42 16.58
N LEU A 244 -3.96 -5.24 17.03
CA LEU A 244 -4.71 -4.00 16.90
C LEU A 244 -5.02 -3.67 15.44
N ILE A 245 -4.04 -3.81 14.53
CA ILE A 245 -4.27 -3.56 13.10
C ILE A 245 -5.24 -4.58 12.50
N ALA A 246 -5.15 -5.86 12.89
CA ALA A 246 -6.10 -6.89 12.49
C ALA A 246 -7.53 -6.58 12.99
N ALA A 247 -7.68 -6.08 14.22
CA ALA A 247 -8.97 -5.64 14.74
C ALA A 247 -9.54 -4.46 13.95
N ARG A 248 -8.70 -3.50 13.53
CA ARG A 248 -9.12 -2.40 12.64
C ARG A 248 -9.58 -2.92 11.27
N GLN A 249 -8.87 -3.89 10.70
CA GLN A 249 -9.26 -4.51 9.42
C GLN A 249 -10.67 -5.10 9.51
N GLN A 250 -10.99 -5.82 10.58
CA GLN A 250 -12.31 -6.42 10.81
C GLN A 250 -13.45 -5.39 10.82
N THR A 251 -13.16 -4.14 11.20
CA THR A 251 -14.14 -3.04 11.20
C THR A 251 -14.20 -2.27 9.88
N SER A 252 -13.32 -2.58 8.92
CA SER A 252 -13.27 -1.96 7.59
C SER A 252 -14.07 -2.77 6.57
N THR A 253 -14.10 -2.32 5.31
CA THR A 253 -14.67 -3.10 4.20
C THR A 253 -14.14 -4.54 4.14
N PHE A 254 -12.87 -4.76 4.52
CA PHE A 254 -12.21 -6.06 4.51
C PHE A 254 -12.74 -7.03 5.58
N GLY A 255 -13.47 -6.54 6.60
CA GLY A 255 -14.18 -7.41 7.56
C GLY A 255 -15.20 -8.35 6.89
N PHE A 256 -15.58 -8.06 5.64
CA PHE A 256 -16.32 -8.98 4.77
C PHE A 256 -15.66 -10.37 4.65
N PHE A 257 -14.34 -10.46 4.73
CA PHE A 257 -13.56 -11.68 4.58
C PHE A 257 -13.34 -12.47 5.88
N ASP A 258 -13.59 -11.84 7.03
CA ASP A 258 -13.43 -12.44 8.36
C ASP A 258 -14.62 -13.32 8.78
N ASN A 259 -15.63 -13.51 7.92
CA ASN A 259 -16.78 -14.33 8.28
C ASN A 259 -16.42 -15.84 8.32
N ALA A 260 -17.07 -16.59 9.22
CA ALA A 260 -16.78 -18.01 9.42
C ALA A 260 -16.97 -18.89 8.17
N ARG A 261 -17.77 -18.45 7.19
CA ARG A 261 -17.99 -19.16 5.92
C ARG A 261 -16.82 -18.97 4.94
N LYS A 262 -16.03 -17.92 5.15
CA LYS A 262 -14.92 -17.49 4.29
C LYS A 262 -13.56 -17.74 4.91
N ASP A 263 -13.44 -17.76 6.24
CA ASP A 263 -12.15 -17.85 6.96
C ASP A 263 -11.16 -18.86 6.36
N GLY A 264 -11.59 -20.10 6.08
CA GLY A 264 -10.72 -21.12 5.48
C GLY A 264 -10.23 -20.82 4.05
N PHE A 265 -10.87 -19.89 3.34
CA PHE A 265 -10.48 -19.41 2.01
C PHE A 265 -9.49 -18.25 2.07
N PHE A 266 -9.37 -17.57 3.21
CA PHE A 266 -8.53 -16.39 3.34
C PHE A 266 -7.64 -16.45 4.58
N PRO A 267 -6.85 -17.53 4.73
CA PRO A 267 -6.05 -17.74 5.93
C PRO A 267 -5.03 -16.60 6.10
N GLY A 268 -4.77 -16.22 7.35
CA GLY A 268 -3.92 -15.09 7.72
C GLY A 268 -4.55 -13.70 7.55
N GLN A 269 -5.63 -13.58 6.77
CA GLN A 269 -6.40 -12.35 6.51
C GLN A 269 -5.50 -11.13 6.19
N PRO A 270 -4.70 -11.14 5.10
CA PRO A 270 -3.58 -10.22 4.92
C PRO A 270 -3.92 -8.83 4.31
N TRP A 271 -5.20 -8.43 4.23
CA TRP A 271 -5.60 -7.15 3.60
C TRP A 271 -5.08 -5.91 4.32
N MET A 272 -4.70 -6.02 5.59
CA MET A 272 -4.09 -4.95 6.34
C MET A 272 -2.82 -4.42 5.71
N PHE A 273 -2.17 -5.22 4.86
CA PHE A 273 -0.96 -4.86 4.14
C PHE A 273 -1.19 -4.30 2.74
N LEU A 274 -2.44 -4.34 2.24
CA LEU A 274 -2.77 -3.82 0.91
C LEU A 274 -2.43 -2.32 0.84
N ASN A 275 -1.80 -1.90 -0.27
CA ASN A 275 -1.35 -0.52 -0.51
C ASN A 275 -0.25 0.00 0.44
N ALA A 276 0.43 -0.87 1.19
CA ALA A 276 1.57 -0.45 2.00
C ALA A 276 2.74 0.03 1.12
N SER A 277 3.25 1.23 1.40
CA SER A 277 4.37 1.81 0.68
C SER A 277 5.69 1.12 1.03
N PRO A 278 6.76 1.31 0.24
CA PRO A 278 8.08 0.76 0.56
C PRO A 278 8.61 1.15 1.95
N GLU A 279 8.35 2.38 2.40
CA GLU A 279 8.75 2.85 3.74
C GLU A 279 8.03 2.08 4.85
N VAL A 280 6.74 1.78 4.64
CA VAL A 280 5.96 0.97 5.58
C VAL A 280 6.46 -0.47 5.58
N MET A 281 6.86 -1.00 4.41
CA MET A 281 7.46 -2.33 4.32
C MET A 281 8.82 -2.39 5.01
N ARG A 282 9.65 -1.36 4.87
CA ARG A 282 10.90 -1.20 5.63
C ARG A 282 10.62 -1.14 7.13
N TYR A 283 9.61 -0.37 7.55
CA TYR A 283 9.17 -0.30 8.94
C TYR A 283 8.80 -1.68 9.50
N ILE A 284 8.00 -2.47 8.77
CA ILE A 284 7.68 -3.85 9.16
C ILE A 284 8.97 -4.70 9.25
N ASN A 285 9.88 -4.58 8.28
CA ASN A 285 11.10 -5.37 8.21
C ASN A 285 12.11 -5.08 9.34
N ASP A 286 12.21 -3.82 9.76
CA ASP A 286 13.14 -3.37 10.80
C ASP A 286 12.70 -3.79 12.22
N HIS A 287 11.44 -4.20 12.40
CA HIS A 287 10.89 -4.64 13.68
C HIS A 287 10.70 -6.16 13.69
N ALA A 288 11.65 -6.90 14.28
CA ALA A 288 11.73 -8.36 14.19
C ALA A 288 10.43 -9.12 14.57
N ASP A 289 9.77 -8.74 15.66
CA ASP A 289 8.53 -9.39 16.11
C ASP A 289 7.36 -9.10 15.16
N LEU A 290 7.24 -7.84 14.72
CA LEU A 290 6.25 -7.42 13.74
C LEU A 290 6.48 -8.12 12.39
N ARG A 291 7.72 -8.16 11.91
CA ARG A 291 8.14 -8.88 10.70
C ARG A 291 7.73 -10.35 10.75
N ALA A 292 8.01 -11.03 11.87
CA ALA A 292 7.68 -12.43 12.04
C ALA A 292 6.16 -12.67 11.98
N ALA A 293 5.37 -11.85 12.68
CA ALA A 293 3.92 -11.95 12.67
C ALA A 293 3.31 -11.62 11.30
N ALA A 294 3.86 -10.64 10.59
CA ALA A 294 3.44 -10.27 9.24
C ALA A 294 3.73 -11.40 8.23
N LEU A 295 4.93 -11.99 8.30
CA LEU A 295 5.30 -13.13 7.47
C LEU A 295 4.41 -14.34 7.74
N ASP A 296 4.10 -14.66 9.00
CA ASP A 296 3.20 -15.78 9.33
C ASP A 296 1.83 -15.64 8.65
N ARG A 297 1.21 -14.45 8.73
CA ARG A 297 -0.07 -14.17 8.07
C ARG A 297 0.00 -14.30 6.55
N VAL A 298 1.04 -13.76 5.93
CA VAL A 298 1.23 -13.84 4.48
C VAL A 298 1.52 -15.29 4.04
N ASP A 299 2.33 -16.04 4.79
CA ASP A 299 2.70 -17.41 4.49
C ASP A 299 1.49 -18.34 4.57
N GLN A 300 0.58 -18.13 5.51
CA GLN A 300 -0.70 -18.85 5.58
C GLN A 300 -1.50 -18.72 4.27
N PHE A 301 -1.56 -17.50 3.71
CA PHE A 301 -2.22 -17.27 2.41
C PHE A 301 -1.47 -17.96 1.26
N LEU A 302 -0.15 -17.83 1.21
CA LEU A 302 0.69 -18.43 0.16
C LEU A 302 0.70 -19.96 0.19
N GLN A 303 0.57 -20.59 1.36
CA GLN A 303 0.40 -22.04 1.47
C GLN A 303 -0.87 -22.53 0.77
N ARG A 304 -1.95 -21.73 0.82
CA ARG A 304 -3.20 -22.04 0.12
C ARG A 304 -3.11 -21.70 -1.37
N TYR A 305 -2.36 -20.66 -1.72
CA TYR A 305 -2.28 -20.09 -3.07
C TYR A 305 -0.83 -20.00 -3.59
N PRO A 306 -0.13 -21.13 -3.79
CA PRO A 306 1.32 -21.15 -4.10
C PRO A 306 1.70 -20.54 -5.45
N VAL A 307 0.75 -20.46 -6.39
CA VAL A 307 0.91 -19.76 -7.69
C VAL A 307 0.00 -18.54 -7.77
N TRP A 308 -0.06 -17.76 -6.68
CA TRP A 308 -0.87 -16.54 -6.53
C TRP A 308 -0.69 -15.51 -7.65
N TRP A 309 0.47 -15.53 -8.32
CA TRP A 309 0.85 -14.64 -9.41
C TRP A 309 0.28 -15.08 -10.77
N LEU A 310 -0.32 -16.27 -10.89
CA LEU A 310 -0.97 -16.70 -12.12
C LEU A 310 -2.42 -16.22 -12.18
N VAL A 311 -2.73 -15.39 -13.17
CA VAL A 311 -4.08 -15.01 -13.57
C VAL A 311 -4.95 -16.24 -13.73
N ARG A 312 -6.11 -16.22 -13.05
CA ARG A 312 -7.14 -17.26 -13.11
C ARG A 312 -6.60 -18.67 -12.83
N ALA A 313 -5.59 -18.79 -11.97
CA ALA A 313 -5.25 -20.09 -11.39
C ALA A 313 -6.53 -20.72 -10.79
N PRO A 314 -6.77 -22.04 -10.98
CA PRO A 314 -8.05 -22.69 -10.68
C PRO A 314 -8.24 -22.93 -9.17
N TYR A 315 -8.14 -21.85 -8.39
CA TYR A 315 -8.28 -21.84 -6.96
C TYR A 315 -9.74 -21.61 -6.58
N PHE A 316 -10.31 -22.57 -5.88
CA PHE A 316 -11.61 -22.36 -5.24
C PHE A 316 -11.46 -21.32 -4.12
N SER A 317 -12.16 -20.23 -4.32
CA SER A 317 -12.08 -19.00 -3.56
C SER A 317 -13.53 -18.52 -3.29
N ARG A 318 -13.72 -17.54 -2.41
CA ARG A 318 -15.05 -16.97 -2.11
C ARG A 318 -15.06 -15.45 -2.23
N TRP A 319 -14.32 -14.92 -3.20
CA TRP A 319 -14.21 -13.48 -3.45
C TRP A 319 -15.49 -12.92 -4.07
N THR A 320 -16.07 -13.62 -5.06
CA THR A 320 -17.23 -13.14 -5.82
C THR A 320 -18.48 -13.98 -5.59
N GLY A 321 -18.48 -14.83 -4.54
CA GLY A 321 -19.63 -15.63 -4.13
C GLY A 321 -19.32 -17.08 -3.80
N ASP A 322 -20.35 -17.92 -3.86
CA ASP A 322 -20.18 -19.37 -3.81
C ASP A 322 -19.48 -19.86 -5.09
N GLU A 323 -18.66 -20.90 -4.95
CA GLU A 323 -17.97 -21.57 -6.08
C GLU A 323 -17.05 -20.67 -6.93
N SER A 324 -16.60 -19.51 -6.43
CA SER A 324 -15.67 -18.64 -7.17
C SER A 324 -14.35 -19.35 -7.50
N ILE A 325 -13.83 -19.11 -8.71
CA ILE A 325 -12.53 -19.64 -9.15
C ILE A 325 -11.57 -18.52 -9.52
N GLY A 326 -10.45 -18.43 -8.80
CA GLY A 326 -9.38 -17.48 -9.06
C GLY A 326 -9.14 -16.51 -7.92
N LEU A 327 -8.20 -15.59 -8.17
CA LEU A 327 -7.73 -14.59 -7.23
C LEU A 327 -7.92 -13.19 -7.81
N THR A 328 -7.97 -12.20 -6.95
CA THR A 328 -8.09 -10.78 -7.33
C THR A 328 -6.71 -10.14 -7.48
N PRO A 329 -6.57 -9.04 -8.24
CA PRO A 329 -5.26 -8.41 -8.41
C PRO A 329 -4.70 -7.82 -7.11
N GLU A 330 -5.52 -7.63 -6.07
CA GLU A 330 -5.05 -7.28 -4.73
C GLU A 330 -4.03 -8.28 -4.16
N THR A 331 -3.99 -9.53 -4.65
CA THR A 331 -2.93 -10.47 -4.26
C THR A 331 -1.54 -9.97 -4.68
N PHE A 332 -1.41 -9.29 -5.83
CA PHE A 332 -0.17 -8.60 -6.18
C PHE A 332 0.11 -7.44 -5.21
N GLY A 333 -0.92 -6.63 -4.91
CA GLY A 333 -0.82 -5.50 -3.99
C GLY A 333 -0.43 -5.87 -2.55
N ILE A 334 -0.69 -7.12 -2.14
CA ILE A 334 -0.31 -7.66 -0.83
C ILE A 334 1.05 -8.35 -0.90
N HIS A 335 1.26 -9.26 -1.86
CA HIS A 335 2.41 -10.17 -1.81
C HIS A 335 3.66 -9.62 -2.48
N MET A 336 3.53 -8.85 -3.56
CA MET A 336 4.71 -8.34 -4.27
C MET A 336 5.58 -7.44 -3.37
N PRO A 337 5.01 -6.54 -2.54
CA PRO A 337 5.81 -5.78 -1.57
C PRO A 337 6.53 -6.65 -0.54
N PHE A 338 5.91 -7.73 -0.06
CA PHE A 338 6.57 -8.68 0.86
C PHE A 338 7.74 -9.40 0.21
N GLU A 339 7.54 -9.87 -1.02
CA GLU A 339 8.61 -10.51 -1.80
C GLU A 339 9.78 -9.53 -2.00
N ARG A 340 9.50 -8.28 -2.39
CA ARG A 340 10.54 -7.28 -2.65
C ARG A 340 11.25 -6.81 -1.38
N TRP A 341 10.52 -6.38 -0.37
CA TRP A 341 11.06 -5.55 0.71
C TRP A 341 11.34 -6.31 2.00
N ILE A 342 10.67 -7.46 2.23
CA ILE A 342 10.82 -8.23 3.48
C ILE A 342 11.57 -9.55 3.24
N ARG A 343 11.20 -10.29 2.18
CA ARG A 343 11.90 -11.51 1.77
C ARG A 343 13.13 -11.23 0.93
N GLN A 344 13.21 -10.05 0.31
CA GLN A 344 14.28 -9.67 -0.60
C GLN A 344 14.49 -10.71 -1.71
N THR A 345 13.36 -11.19 -2.26
CA THR A 345 13.31 -12.22 -3.29
C THR A 345 14.16 -11.81 -4.50
N GLU A 346 14.95 -12.75 -5.00
CA GLU A 346 15.87 -12.53 -6.13
C GLU A 346 15.15 -11.91 -7.34
N PRO A 347 15.80 -10.97 -8.06
CA PRO A 347 15.16 -10.24 -9.16
C PRO A 347 14.62 -11.16 -10.27
N ALA A 348 15.34 -12.25 -10.58
CA ALA A 348 14.89 -13.24 -11.56
C ALA A 348 13.57 -13.93 -11.15
N GLN A 349 13.37 -14.16 -9.85
CA GLN A 349 12.14 -14.75 -9.32
C GLN A 349 10.99 -13.75 -9.34
N LEU A 350 11.22 -12.49 -8.95
CA LEU A 350 10.22 -11.41 -9.04
C LEU A 350 9.73 -11.22 -10.48
N ARG A 351 10.65 -11.21 -11.45
CA ARG A 351 10.31 -11.16 -12.88
C ARG A 351 9.53 -12.39 -13.35
N SER A 352 9.78 -13.56 -12.77
CA SER A 352 9.05 -14.78 -13.12
C SER A 352 7.56 -14.70 -12.77
N TYR A 353 7.19 -13.97 -11.71
CA TYR A 353 5.80 -13.70 -11.34
C TYR A 353 5.08 -12.87 -12.41
N MET A 354 5.81 -12.02 -13.15
CA MET A 354 5.27 -11.16 -14.21
C MET A 354 5.01 -11.90 -15.53
N ARG A 355 5.28 -13.21 -15.60
CA ARG A 355 4.89 -14.04 -16.76
C ARG A 355 3.38 -14.21 -16.92
N SER A 356 2.61 -13.80 -15.92
CA SER A 356 1.17 -13.70 -16.05
C SER A 356 0.76 -12.43 -16.81
N ALA A 357 -0.53 -12.13 -16.84
CA ALA A 357 -1.08 -10.98 -17.54
C ALA A 357 -1.82 -10.05 -16.56
N PRO A 358 -2.09 -8.79 -16.91
CA PRO A 358 -3.11 -8.01 -16.20
C PRO A 358 -4.51 -8.61 -16.42
N LEU A 359 -5.44 -8.38 -15.49
CA LEU A 359 -6.84 -8.81 -15.61
C LEU A 359 -7.69 -7.92 -16.54
N GLY A 360 -7.14 -6.79 -16.99
CA GLY A 360 -7.74 -5.83 -17.91
C GLY A 360 -6.97 -4.53 -17.98
N THR A 361 -7.46 -3.55 -18.75
CA THR A 361 -6.86 -2.20 -18.84
C THR A 361 -6.74 -1.58 -17.46
N GLY A 362 -5.54 -1.14 -17.10
CA GLY A 362 -5.29 -0.50 -15.82
C GLY A 362 -5.45 -1.45 -14.64
N ASP A 363 -4.96 -2.67 -14.73
CA ASP A 363 -4.79 -3.53 -13.57
C ASP A 363 -3.64 -2.98 -12.68
N LEU A 364 -3.98 -2.02 -11.82
CA LEU A 364 -3.04 -1.17 -11.11
C LEU A 364 -2.03 -1.95 -10.25
N TYR A 365 -2.48 -2.96 -9.49
CA TYR A 365 -1.60 -3.78 -8.66
C TYR A 365 -0.63 -4.63 -9.49
N TRP A 366 -1.07 -5.13 -10.64
CA TRP A 366 -0.20 -5.88 -11.53
C TRP A 366 0.87 -4.97 -12.17
N ILE A 367 0.48 -3.77 -12.62
CA ILE A 367 1.40 -2.79 -13.19
C ILE A 367 2.45 -2.34 -12.16
N GLU A 368 2.04 -2.09 -10.91
CA GLU A 368 2.98 -1.76 -9.83
C GLU A 368 3.91 -2.92 -9.49
N ALA A 369 3.43 -4.16 -9.58
CA ALA A 369 4.28 -5.33 -9.44
C ALA A 369 5.28 -5.46 -10.59
N LEU A 370 4.90 -5.09 -11.81
CA LEU A 370 5.81 -5.04 -12.96
C LEU A 370 6.92 -4.00 -12.74
N VAL A 371 6.57 -2.80 -12.27
CA VAL A 371 7.55 -1.77 -11.86
C VAL A 371 8.48 -2.33 -10.78
N THR A 372 7.94 -2.98 -9.76
CA THR A 372 8.72 -3.60 -8.68
C THR A 372 9.71 -4.64 -9.20
N ALA A 373 9.31 -5.45 -10.20
CA ALA A 373 10.17 -6.45 -10.82
C ALA A 373 11.28 -5.84 -11.69
N ILE A 374 11.01 -4.72 -12.38
CA ILE A 374 12.02 -3.93 -13.11
C ILE A 374 13.04 -3.37 -12.12
N GLU A 375 12.55 -2.69 -11.08
CA GLU A 375 13.35 -2.07 -10.01
C GLU A 375 14.20 -3.08 -9.24
N ALA A 376 13.76 -4.33 -9.15
CA ALA A 376 14.53 -5.37 -8.50
C ALA A 376 15.89 -5.61 -9.15
N THR A 377 16.06 -5.27 -10.43
CA THR A 377 17.34 -5.42 -11.13
C THR A 377 18.39 -4.38 -10.75
N GLY A 378 18.00 -3.32 -10.03
CA GLY A 378 18.90 -2.28 -9.53
C GLY A 378 19.20 -2.41 -8.04
N GLN A 379 20.06 -1.53 -7.55
CA GLN A 379 20.41 -1.42 -6.13
C GLN A 379 19.44 -0.47 -5.41
N VAL A 380 18.94 -0.92 -4.25
CA VAL A 380 18.13 -0.07 -3.35
C VAL A 380 19.04 0.89 -2.59
N CYS A 381 18.73 2.17 -2.66
CA CYS A 381 19.25 3.19 -1.78
C CYS A 381 18.10 3.94 -1.11
N TRP A 382 18.37 4.52 0.05
CA TRP A 382 17.40 5.33 0.80
C TRP A 382 17.85 6.78 0.79
N GLN A 383 16.97 7.67 0.33
CA GLN A 383 17.23 9.09 0.20
C GLN A 383 16.29 9.87 1.12
N ASP A 384 16.86 10.67 2.02
CA ASP A 384 16.09 11.67 2.75
C ASP A 384 15.63 12.76 1.76
N VAL A 385 14.31 12.87 1.56
CA VAL A 385 13.69 13.79 0.60
C VAL A 385 13.94 15.26 0.91
N ARG A 386 14.38 15.59 2.12
CA ARG A 386 14.73 16.96 2.54
C ARG A 386 16.15 17.35 2.11
N SER A 387 17.05 16.38 1.97
CA SER A 387 18.48 16.61 1.72
C SER A 387 18.98 16.08 0.36
N GLY A 388 18.27 15.12 -0.24
CA GLY A 388 18.53 14.63 -1.59
C GLY A 388 19.73 13.69 -1.75
N THR A 389 20.43 13.31 -0.68
CA THR A 389 21.60 12.41 -0.78
C THR A 389 21.20 10.96 -0.49
N PRO A 390 21.29 10.04 -1.46
CA PRO A 390 20.97 8.63 -1.24
C PRO A 390 22.07 7.92 -0.45
N THR A 391 21.65 7.01 0.43
CA THR A 391 22.50 6.05 1.14
C THR A 391 22.15 4.65 0.69
N CYS A 392 23.11 3.97 0.06
CA CYS A 392 22.87 2.63 -0.47
C CYS A 392 23.23 1.58 0.57
N GLU A 393 22.37 0.59 0.74
CA GLU A 393 22.71 -0.60 1.52
C GLU A 393 23.86 -1.30 0.80
N ALA A 394 24.91 -1.68 1.54
CA ALA A 394 26.00 -2.45 0.97
C ALA A 394 25.41 -3.78 0.47
N GLY A 395 25.56 -4.06 -0.84
CA GLY A 395 25.00 -5.26 -1.45
C GLY A 395 25.38 -6.50 -0.64
N SER A 396 24.37 -7.18 -0.11
CA SER A 396 24.47 -8.41 0.67
C SER A 396 24.81 -9.61 -0.20
#